data_AF-A0A1C6I9B7-F1
#
_entry.id   AF-A0A1C6I9B7-F1
#
_cell.length_a   1.000
_cell.length_b   1.000
_cell.length_c   1.000
_cell.angle_alpha   90.00
_cell.angle_beta   90.00
_cell.angle_gamma   90.00
#
_symmetry.space_group_name_H-M   'P 1'
#
loop_
_entity.id
_entity.type
_entity.pdbx_description
1 polymer ?
#
loop_
_entity_poly.entity_id
_entity_poly.type
_entity_poly.pdbx_seq_one_letter_code
_entity_poly.pdbx_strand_id
1 'polypeptide(L)'
;MKKMLKRLCTGFLALATVVTALPTIPVHAESKQYWTESKERVGIVEKVMNDGSIGSTFNEGHLTVEGEDAYCIDINTDFKNGYKTRADASTRMSADQISDVALSIEYVKQYTDSHSGISKNHAYLLRQLVVWQRLSVHLGWQCDNVRASYNEIPKATQDEVFAGARAFVKENKGRYECGGYIYSGEGQELGQFWAKLNVGNAKLQKTSSNTSITDGNGNYSVAGATYGVFSDKDCTKQLATLTTDENGNTDVAEVTAGTVYIKELSAPAGYKVDKTVYPLTIKAGETATLKVSDTPKVTDTLIELFKIDMETQKDNPQGNASLEGAEFTWKYYAGFYNKDNLPAEATRTWVTKTIAETDSDGITHYITKLADAYKVSGDSFYMQDGKAVLPLGTLTVEETKAPNGYLLDGAYMQAGDKSEQIKGLYLTQITEDGDLAVLTGSNQFSVSDKVIRGGVKIQKRDLETGDTKPQGSATLKDTAFDIISLNDNAVLVEGKLYKKNEVVKTIHADIEGVASTSADLLPYGKFRIVESEAPDGYLEPTVEEKTAENTAT
;
A
#
# COMPACT_ATOMS: atom_id res chain seq x y z
N MET A 1 -66.36 -30.09 1.16
CA MET A 1 -67.64 -29.95 1.89
C MET A 1 -67.59 -28.61 2.62
N LYS A 2 -68.25 -27.58 2.08
CA LYS A 2 -69.58 -27.10 2.54
C LYS A 2 -69.50 -26.59 3.99
N LYS A 3 -69.52 -25.27 4.19
CA LYS A 3 -70.74 -24.43 4.40
C LYS A 3 -70.74 -24.00 5.90
N MET A 4 -71.23 -22.85 6.34
CA MET A 4 -72.20 -21.92 5.78
C MET A 4 -72.32 -20.67 6.67
N LEU A 5 -72.45 -19.49 6.04
CA LEU A 5 -73.42 -18.43 6.40
C LEU A 5 -73.54 -17.54 5.15
N LYS A 6 -74.36 -17.84 4.12
CA LYS A 6 -75.82 -17.56 3.95
C LYS A 6 -76.22 -16.22 4.59
N ARG A 7 -76.75 -15.21 3.91
CA ARG A 7 -77.74 -15.06 2.81
C ARG A 7 -77.64 -13.58 2.36
N LEU A 8 -77.99 -13.08 1.17
CA LEU A 8 -79.10 -13.41 0.27
C LEU A 8 -78.76 -12.83 -1.12
N CYS A 9 -79.04 -13.58 -2.20
CA CYS A 9 -78.94 -13.14 -3.59
C CYS A 9 -80.26 -12.49 -4.08
N THR A 10 -80.27 -12.17 -5.38
CA THR A 10 -81.37 -11.78 -6.30
C THR A 10 -81.71 -10.29 -6.28
N GLY A 11 -81.72 -9.53 -7.37
CA GLY A 11 -81.59 -9.82 -8.81
C GLY A 11 -82.23 -8.66 -9.61
N PHE A 12 -81.92 -8.62 -10.91
CA PHE A 12 -82.63 -7.92 -11.99
C PHE A 12 -82.38 -6.41 -12.29
N LEU A 13 -81.93 -6.22 -13.54
CA LEU A 13 -82.09 -5.08 -14.43
C LEU A 13 -83.48 -4.41 -14.31
N ALA A 14 -83.53 -3.07 -14.26
CA ALA A 14 -84.14 -2.21 -15.29
C ALA A 14 -84.33 -0.75 -14.78
N LEU A 15 -83.69 0.18 -15.51
CA LEU A 15 -84.07 1.56 -15.85
C LEU A 15 -85.15 2.30 -15.01
N ALA A 16 -84.74 3.38 -14.33
CA ALA A 16 -85.51 4.63 -14.28
C ALA A 16 -84.59 5.82 -13.94
N THR A 17 -84.46 6.72 -14.91
CA THR A 17 -83.83 8.04 -14.89
C THR A 17 -84.29 8.96 -13.75
N VAL A 18 -83.35 9.60 -13.03
CA VAL A 18 -83.27 11.07 -12.82
C VAL A 18 -81.81 11.38 -12.39
N VAL A 19 -80.98 11.87 -13.32
CA VAL A 19 -79.70 12.51 -12.99
C VAL A 19 -79.99 13.99 -12.78
N THR A 20 -79.87 14.44 -11.53
CA THR A 20 -79.74 15.86 -11.23
C THR A 20 -78.39 16.33 -11.77
N ALA A 21 -78.42 17.17 -12.80
CA ALA A 21 -77.24 17.86 -13.30
C ALA A 21 -76.66 18.75 -12.19
N LEU A 22 -75.54 18.31 -11.61
CA LEU A 22 -74.61 19.21 -10.94
C LEU A 22 -73.70 19.78 -12.05
N PRO A 23 -73.55 21.11 -12.17
CA PRO A 23 -72.55 21.66 -13.08
C PRO A 23 -71.17 21.28 -12.55
N THR A 24 -70.55 20.28 -13.16
CA THR A 24 -69.10 20.12 -13.11
C THR A 24 -68.52 21.34 -13.81
N ILE A 25 -68.03 22.31 -13.05
CA ILE A 25 -67.14 23.33 -13.61
C ILE A 25 -65.85 22.57 -13.93
N PRO A 26 -65.45 22.43 -15.21
CA PRO A 26 -64.11 21.99 -15.52
C PRO A 26 -63.15 23.02 -14.94
N VAL A 27 -62.30 22.61 -14.01
CA VAL A 27 -61.10 23.39 -13.68
C VAL A 27 -60.18 23.23 -14.89
N HIS A 28 -60.36 24.09 -15.89
CA HIS A 28 -59.34 24.32 -16.89
C HIS A 28 -58.15 24.92 -16.14
N ALA A 29 -57.11 24.11 -15.92
CA ALA A 29 -55.79 24.67 -15.69
C ALA A 29 -55.45 25.46 -16.95
N GLU A 30 -55.58 26.78 -16.88
CA GLU A 30 -55.15 27.68 -17.94
C GLU A 30 -53.66 27.41 -18.19
N SER A 31 -53.34 26.84 -19.35
CA SER A 31 -51.97 26.55 -19.71
C SER A 31 -51.19 27.86 -19.76
N LYS A 32 -50.19 28.01 -18.89
CA LYS A 32 -49.35 29.21 -18.84
C LYS A 32 -48.87 29.58 -20.25
N GLN A 33 -49.20 30.78 -20.68
CA GLN A 33 -48.83 31.31 -21.98
C GLN A 33 -47.56 32.16 -21.89
N TYR A 34 -46.80 32.20 -22.97
CA TYR A 34 -45.52 32.90 -23.10
C TYR A 34 -45.57 33.80 -24.32
N TRP A 35 -45.18 35.06 -24.16
CA TRP A 35 -45.13 35.99 -25.29
C TRP A 35 -43.91 35.68 -26.15
N THR A 36 -44.14 35.55 -27.45
CA THR A 36 -43.08 35.30 -28.43
C THR A 36 -43.08 36.42 -29.46
N GLU A 37 -41.91 36.95 -29.76
CA GLU A 37 -41.77 38.07 -30.69
C GLU A 37 -40.50 38.02 -31.52
N SER A 38 -40.58 38.60 -32.70
CA SER A 38 -39.47 38.93 -33.58
C SER A 38 -39.17 40.42 -33.46
N LYS A 39 -38.06 40.80 -32.85
CA LYS A 39 -37.75 42.21 -32.53
C LYS A 39 -37.23 43.00 -33.73
N GLU A 40 -36.15 42.52 -34.33
CA GLU A 40 -35.45 43.22 -35.41
C GLU A 40 -34.91 42.24 -36.46
N ARG A 41 -34.65 42.72 -37.67
CA ARG A 41 -34.05 41.92 -38.75
C ARG A 41 -32.58 41.62 -38.42
N VAL A 42 -32.23 40.34 -38.39
CA VAL A 42 -30.85 39.87 -38.10
C VAL A 42 -30.05 39.50 -39.35
N GLY A 43 -30.73 39.21 -40.47
CA GLY A 43 -30.07 38.98 -41.76
C GLY A 43 -30.97 38.29 -42.79
N ILE A 44 -30.40 37.95 -43.95
CA ILE A 44 -31.06 37.21 -45.04
C ILE A 44 -30.67 35.74 -44.97
N VAL A 45 -31.64 34.84 -44.99
CA VAL A 45 -31.46 33.39 -45.05
C VAL A 45 -31.79 32.88 -46.45
N GLU A 46 -30.96 31.98 -46.96
CA GLU A 46 -31.17 31.23 -48.20
C GLU A 46 -31.47 29.77 -47.84
N LYS A 47 -32.69 29.31 -48.14
CA LYS A 47 -33.06 27.90 -48.03
C LYS A 47 -32.49 27.14 -49.22
N VAL A 48 -31.30 26.58 -49.03
CA VAL A 48 -30.59 25.80 -50.05
C VAL A 48 -31.06 24.35 -49.99
N MET A 49 -31.64 23.87 -51.09
CA MET A 49 -32.06 22.49 -51.25
C MET A 49 -30.84 21.58 -51.44
N ASN A 50 -31.00 20.27 -51.21
CA ASN A 50 -29.88 19.32 -51.31
C ASN A 50 -29.27 19.17 -52.72
N ASP A 51 -29.97 19.63 -53.77
CA ASP A 51 -29.44 19.72 -55.15
C ASP A 51 -28.63 21.01 -55.43
N GLY A 52 -28.50 21.89 -54.43
CA GLY A 52 -27.78 23.16 -54.51
C GLY A 52 -28.63 24.35 -54.98
N SER A 53 -29.89 24.14 -55.37
CA SER A 53 -30.80 25.22 -55.74
C SER A 53 -31.26 26.02 -54.50
N ILE A 54 -31.56 27.31 -54.69
CA ILE A 54 -32.19 28.13 -53.64
C ILE A 54 -33.70 27.98 -53.80
N GLY A 55 -34.35 27.31 -52.85
CA GLY A 55 -35.80 27.13 -52.85
C GLY A 55 -36.54 28.41 -52.45
N SER A 56 -36.01 29.14 -51.47
CA SER A 56 -36.55 30.43 -51.03
C SER A 56 -35.49 31.28 -50.33
N THR A 57 -35.79 32.59 -50.24
CA THR A 57 -34.99 33.57 -49.50
C THR A 57 -35.93 34.40 -48.64
N PHE A 58 -35.59 34.60 -47.37
CA PHE A 58 -36.42 35.35 -46.44
C PHE A 58 -35.57 36.14 -45.43
N ASN A 59 -36.19 37.16 -44.82
CA ASN A 59 -35.57 37.97 -43.78
C ASN A 59 -35.77 37.28 -42.44
N GLU A 60 -34.68 36.94 -41.76
CA GLU A 60 -34.75 36.40 -40.41
C GLU A 60 -34.81 37.51 -39.38
N GLY A 61 -35.66 37.33 -38.38
CA GLY A 61 -35.79 38.22 -37.24
C GLY A 61 -35.15 37.65 -35.98
N HIS A 62 -34.82 38.50 -35.01
CA HIS A 62 -34.36 38.05 -33.70
C HIS A 62 -35.57 37.59 -32.88
N LEU A 63 -35.78 36.27 -32.84
CA LEU A 63 -36.88 35.65 -32.11
C LEU A 63 -36.51 35.54 -30.63
N THR A 64 -37.42 35.99 -29.76
CA THR A 64 -37.25 35.90 -28.31
C THR A 64 -38.50 35.38 -27.63
N VAL A 65 -38.30 34.68 -26.50
CA VAL A 65 -39.35 34.28 -25.58
C VAL A 65 -38.93 34.69 -24.18
N GLU A 66 -39.76 35.48 -23.50
CA GLU A 66 -39.43 36.08 -22.20
C GLU A 66 -38.09 36.85 -22.20
N GLY A 67 -37.74 37.46 -23.33
CA GLY A 67 -36.51 38.25 -23.50
C GLY A 67 -35.25 37.43 -23.83
N GLU A 68 -35.32 36.11 -23.79
CA GLU A 68 -34.21 35.21 -24.12
C GLU A 68 -34.29 34.72 -25.57
N ASP A 69 -33.14 34.44 -26.19
CA ASP A 69 -33.04 33.92 -27.56
C ASP A 69 -33.89 32.65 -27.71
N ALA A 70 -34.70 32.61 -28.76
CA ALA A 70 -35.42 31.43 -29.19
C ALA A 70 -35.19 31.21 -30.68
N TYR A 71 -35.40 29.98 -31.14
CA TYR A 71 -35.07 29.60 -32.51
C TYR A 71 -36.27 28.97 -33.21
N CYS A 72 -36.48 29.32 -34.46
CA CYS A 72 -37.43 28.65 -35.33
C CYS A 72 -37.01 27.17 -35.50
N ILE A 73 -37.94 26.24 -35.24
CA ILE A 73 -37.71 24.78 -35.35
C ILE A 73 -38.41 24.12 -36.56
N ASP A 74 -38.97 24.92 -37.47
CA ASP A 74 -39.55 24.50 -38.74
C ASP A 74 -39.31 25.59 -39.78
N ILE A 75 -38.39 25.36 -40.71
CA ILE A 75 -38.07 26.37 -41.73
C ILE A 75 -39.22 26.63 -42.72
N ASN A 76 -40.27 25.80 -42.71
CA ASN A 76 -41.34 25.85 -43.71
C ASN A 76 -42.57 26.64 -43.27
N THR A 77 -42.61 27.14 -42.03
CA THR A 77 -43.76 27.86 -41.49
C THR A 77 -43.37 29.28 -41.10
N ASP A 78 -44.19 30.25 -41.49
CA ASP A 78 -43.94 31.66 -41.19
C ASP A 78 -44.19 31.97 -39.70
N PHE A 79 -43.31 32.78 -39.12
CA PHE A 79 -43.46 33.22 -37.74
C PHE A 79 -44.51 34.33 -37.57
N LYS A 80 -45.25 34.26 -36.46
CA LYS A 80 -46.20 35.29 -36.03
C LYS A 80 -45.97 35.61 -34.56
N ASN A 81 -45.84 36.90 -34.25
CA ASN A 81 -45.83 37.39 -32.88
C ASN A 81 -47.12 36.97 -32.17
N GLY A 82 -47.02 36.53 -30.93
CA GLY A 82 -48.19 36.11 -30.16
C GLY A 82 -47.87 35.22 -28.97
N TYR A 83 -48.92 34.90 -28.23
CA TYR A 83 -48.85 33.97 -27.11
C TYR A 83 -48.75 32.53 -27.58
N LYS A 84 -47.80 31.79 -27.01
CA LYS A 84 -47.61 30.35 -27.25
C LYS A 84 -47.62 29.57 -25.94
N THR A 85 -47.97 28.30 -26.03
CA THR A 85 -47.89 27.33 -24.91
C THR A 85 -46.52 26.67 -24.91
N ARG A 86 -45.98 26.37 -23.72
CA ARG A 86 -44.64 25.76 -23.57
C ARG A 86 -44.74 24.29 -23.17
N ALA A 87 -44.01 23.44 -23.87
CA ALA A 87 -43.78 22.05 -23.50
C ALA A 87 -42.26 21.78 -23.37
N ASP A 88 -41.90 20.77 -22.59
CA ASP A 88 -40.53 20.25 -22.58
C ASP A 88 -40.20 19.65 -23.95
N ALA A 89 -39.01 19.90 -24.48
CA ALA A 89 -38.62 19.41 -25.80
C ALA A 89 -38.66 17.88 -25.91
N SER A 90 -38.42 17.16 -24.81
CA SER A 90 -38.51 15.69 -24.77
C SER A 90 -39.90 15.14 -25.08
N THR A 91 -40.95 15.97 -25.02
CA THR A 91 -42.31 15.57 -25.42
C THR A 91 -42.49 15.42 -26.93
N ARG A 92 -41.58 16.00 -27.74
CA ARG A 92 -41.68 16.06 -29.21
C ARG A 92 -40.39 15.72 -29.94
N MET A 93 -39.26 15.74 -29.26
CA MET A 93 -37.93 15.46 -29.80
C MET A 93 -37.27 14.35 -29.00
N SER A 94 -36.53 13.48 -29.70
CA SER A 94 -35.66 12.49 -29.07
C SER A 94 -34.48 13.15 -28.35
N ALA A 95 -33.88 12.44 -27.38
CA ALA A 95 -32.69 12.93 -26.68
C ALA A 95 -31.52 13.22 -27.64
N ASP A 96 -31.36 12.42 -28.70
CA ASP A 96 -30.34 12.65 -29.73
C ASP A 96 -30.62 13.95 -30.52
N GLN A 97 -31.87 14.23 -30.90
CA GLN A 97 -32.25 15.48 -31.57
C GLN A 97 -32.00 16.70 -30.67
N ILE A 98 -32.39 16.62 -29.40
CA ILE A 98 -32.19 17.71 -28.43
C ILE A 98 -30.69 17.96 -28.22
N SER A 99 -29.91 16.90 -27.98
CA SER A 99 -28.47 17.00 -27.77
C SER A 99 -27.75 17.58 -28.99
N ASP A 100 -28.13 17.14 -30.19
CA ASP A 100 -27.53 17.60 -31.44
C ASP A 100 -27.75 19.12 -31.68
N VAL A 101 -28.98 19.58 -31.47
CA VAL A 101 -29.32 21.01 -31.58
C VAL A 101 -28.66 21.82 -30.47
N ALA A 102 -28.78 21.37 -29.21
CA ALA A 102 -28.26 22.08 -28.05
C ALA A 102 -26.73 22.23 -28.09
N LEU A 103 -25.99 21.16 -28.42
CA LEU A 103 -24.53 21.19 -28.55
C LEU A 103 -24.10 22.02 -29.75
N SER A 104 -24.86 22.02 -30.86
CA SER A 104 -24.56 22.89 -32.00
C SER A 104 -24.69 24.37 -31.64
N ILE A 105 -25.76 24.75 -30.93
CA ILE A 105 -25.94 26.12 -30.42
C ILE A 105 -24.80 26.49 -29.46
N GLU A 106 -24.45 25.59 -28.55
CA GLU A 106 -23.38 25.79 -27.57
C GLU A 106 -22.02 25.99 -28.24
N TYR A 107 -21.70 25.19 -29.26
CA TYR A 107 -20.51 25.42 -30.08
C TYR A 107 -20.51 26.80 -30.72
N VAL A 108 -21.63 27.23 -31.33
CA VAL A 108 -21.69 28.55 -31.96
C VAL A 108 -21.47 29.66 -30.94
N LYS A 109 -22.03 29.55 -29.72
CA LYS A 109 -21.75 30.51 -28.63
C LYS A 109 -20.26 30.60 -28.34
N GLN A 110 -19.60 29.46 -28.10
CA GLN A 110 -18.15 29.40 -27.83
C GLN A 110 -17.31 29.93 -29.00
N TYR A 111 -17.71 29.63 -30.23
CA TYR A 111 -17.06 30.15 -31.44
C TYR A 111 -17.18 31.68 -31.49
N THR A 112 -18.38 32.23 -31.31
CA THR A 112 -18.58 33.69 -31.38
C THR A 112 -17.97 34.45 -30.21
N ASP A 113 -17.83 33.82 -29.04
CA ASP A 113 -17.12 34.41 -27.90
C ASP A 113 -15.60 34.47 -28.12
N SER A 114 -15.05 33.55 -28.93
CA SER A 114 -13.61 33.45 -29.23
C SER A 114 -13.19 34.16 -30.53
N HIS A 115 -14.14 34.57 -31.38
CA HIS A 115 -13.86 35.20 -32.68
C HIS A 115 -14.36 36.64 -32.72
N SER A 116 -13.44 37.59 -32.95
CA SER A 116 -13.79 39.00 -33.14
C SER A 116 -14.38 39.26 -34.54
N GLY A 117 -15.25 40.27 -34.66
CA GLY A 117 -15.83 40.69 -35.95
C GLY A 117 -17.19 40.09 -36.29
N ILE A 118 -17.73 39.20 -35.46
CA ILE A 118 -19.11 38.69 -35.60
C ILE A 118 -20.05 39.56 -34.76
N SER A 119 -21.03 40.19 -35.40
CA SER A 119 -22.03 41.00 -34.70
C SER A 119 -22.98 40.12 -33.87
N LYS A 120 -23.65 40.68 -32.85
CA LYS A 120 -24.67 39.93 -32.08
C LYS A 120 -25.77 39.36 -32.97
N ASN A 121 -26.15 40.09 -34.01
CA ASN A 121 -27.19 39.68 -34.96
C ASN A 121 -26.70 38.52 -35.83
N HIS A 122 -25.44 38.58 -36.30
CA HIS A 122 -24.83 37.46 -37.01
C HIS A 122 -24.59 36.24 -36.12
N ALA A 123 -24.24 36.43 -34.84
CA ALA A 123 -24.12 35.34 -33.87
C ALA A 123 -25.47 34.65 -33.61
N TYR A 124 -26.56 35.41 -33.49
CA TYR A 124 -27.91 34.85 -33.45
C TYR A 124 -28.27 34.12 -34.76
N LEU A 125 -28.01 34.75 -35.91
CA LEU A 125 -28.30 34.15 -37.22
C LEU A 125 -27.58 32.81 -37.42
N LEU A 126 -26.29 32.71 -37.04
CA LEU A 126 -25.55 31.45 -37.08
C LEU A 126 -26.19 30.37 -36.19
N ARG A 127 -26.65 30.75 -34.99
CA ARG A 127 -27.36 29.83 -34.07
C ARG A 127 -28.69 29.35 -34.65
N GLN A 128 -29.46 30.25 -35.29
CA GLN A 128 -30.68 29.87 -35.99
C GLN A 128 -30.41 28.93 -37.18
N LEU A 129 -29.35 29.19 -37.95
CA LEU A 129 -28.98 28.36 -39.09
C LEU A 129 -28.57 26.95 -38.68
N VAL A 130 -27.77 26.79 -37.60
CA VAL A 130 -27.42 25.44 -37.12
C VAL A 130 -28.66 24.67 -36.67
N VAL A 131 -29.63 25.33 -36.01
CA VAL A 131 -30.89 24.67 -35.61
C VAL A 131 -31.58 24.05 -36.82
N TRP A 132 -31.75 24.81 -37.91
CA TRP A 132 -32.39 24.27 -39.10
C TRP A 132 -31.54 23.23 -39.84
N GLN A 133 -30.21 23.40 -39.92
CA GLN A 133 -29.37 22.36 -40.53
C GLN A 133 -29.49 21.04 -39.77
N ARG A 134 -29.44 21.07 -38.43
CA ARG A 134 -29.56 19.87 -37.61
C ARG A 134 -30.95 19.26 -37.73
N LEU A 135 -32.01 20.07 -37.61
CA LEU A 135 -33.39 19.58 -37.73
C LEU A 135 -33.73 19.10 -39.14
N SER A 136 -33.19 19.70 -40.21
CA SER A 136 -33.37 19.23 -41.59
C SER A 136 -32.90 17.78 -41.74
N VAL A 137 -31.74 17.45 -41.17
CA VAL A 137 -31.20 16.08 -41.17
C VAL A 137 -32.14 15.10 -40.44
N HIS A 138 -32.71 15.54 -39.31
CA HIS A 138 -33.58 14.69 -38.49
C HIS A 138 -35.02 14.56 -39.02
N LEU A 139 -35.56 15.61 -39.65
CA LEU A 139 -36.95 15.72 -40.08
C LEU A 139 -37.12 15.58 -41.59
N GLY A 140 -36.04 15.42 -42.34
CA GLY A 140 -36.06 15.14 -43.77
C GLY A 140 -36.52 16.31 -44.64
N TRP A 141 -36.23 17.57 -44.24
CA TRP A 141 -36.64 18.76 -45.00
C TRP A 141 -35.91 18.94 -46.33
N GLN A 142 -34.87 18.14 -46.60
CA GLN A 142 -34.05 18.18 -47.82
C GLN A 142 -33.38 19.55 -48.06
N CYS A 143 -33.06 20.27 -46.98
CA CYS A 143 -32.37 21.56 -47.03
C CYS A 143 -31.23 21.64 -46.01
N ASP A 144 -30.37 20.62 -46.00
CA ASP A 144 -29.32 20.43 -45.00
C ASP A 144 -28.22 21.51 -45.05
N ASN A 145 -28.23 22.34 -46.11
CA ASN A 145 -27.27 23.40 -46.40
C ASN A 145 -27.86 24.81 -46.26
N VAL A 146 -28.97 24.97 -45.51
CA VAL A 146 -29.51 26.31 -45.20
C VAL A 146 -28.40 27.22 -44.66
N ARG A 147 -28.35 28.46 -45.16
CA ARG A 147 -27.25 29.39 -44.91
C ARG A 147 -27.73 30.83 -44.83
N ALA A 148 -26.94 31.70 -44.23
CA ALA A 148 -27.08 33.15 -44.43
C ALA A 148 -26.62 33.49 -45.86
N SER A 149 -27.21 34.53 -46.45
CA SER A 149 -26.67 35.08 -47.69
C SER A 149 -25.21 35.45 -47.51
N TYR A 150 -24.38 35.23 -48.53
CA TYR A 150 -22.94 35.48 -48.42
C TYR A 150 -22.57 36.95 -48.25
N ASN A 151 -23.51 37.86 -48.53
CA ASN A 151 -23.37 39.29 -48.23
C ASN A 151 -23.53 39.60 -46.73
N GLU A 152 -24.21 38.73 -45.97
CA GLU A 152 -24.40 38.87 -44.52
C GLU A 152 -23.24 38.21 -43.76
N ILE A 153 -22.97 36.93 -44.08
CA ILE A 153 -21.90 36.17 -43.45
C ILE A 153 -21.09 35.45 -44.54
N PRO A 154 -19.77 35.67 -44.63
CA PRO A 154 -18.94 35.03 -45.65
C PRO A 154 -19.06 33.51 -45.63
N LYS A 155 -19.02 32.89 -46.82
CA LYS A 155 -19.11 31.44 -46.98
C LYS A 155 -18.11 30.69 -46.09
N ALA A 156 -16.87 31.15 -46.06
CA ALA A 156 -15.80 30.50 -45.30
C ALA A 156 -16.12 30.41 -43.79
N THR A 157 -16.65 31.49 -43.21
CA THR A 157 -17.07 31.53 -41.79
C THR A 157 -18.22 30.56 -41.54
N GLN A 158 -19.22 30.53 -42.43
CA GLN A 158 -20.34 29.61 -42.30
C GLN A 158 -19.90 28.15 -42.41
N ASP A 159 -19.07 27.82 -43.40
CA ASP A 159 -18.53 26.46 -43.60
C ASP A 159 -17.77 25.98 -42.35
N GLU A 160 -16.92 26.86 -41.78
CA GLU A 160 -16.17 26.59 -40.56
C GLU A 160 -17.09 26.34 -39.37
N VAL A 161 -18.04 27.24 -39.11
CA VAL A 161 -18.97 27.13 -37.99
C VAL A 161 -19.81 25.86 -38.08
N PHE A 162 -20.33 25.54 -39.26
CA PHE A 162 -21.19 24.37 -39.44
C PHE A 162 -20.40 23.06 -39.36
N ALA A 163 -19.18 23.02 -39.91
CA ALA A 163 -18.31 21.86 -39.75
C ALA A 163 -17.89 21.67 -38.29
N GLY A 164 -17.54 22.76 -37.62
CA GLY A 164 -17.15 22.78 -36.21
C GLY A 164 -18.29 22.36 -35.28
N ALA A 165 -19.53 22.83 -35.51
CA ALA A 165 -20.70 22.42 -34.73
C ALA A 165 -20.92 20.91 -34.83
N ARG A 166 -20.83 20.34 -36.03
CA ARG A 166 -20.96 18.88 -36.25
C ARG A 166 -19.84 18.10 -35.55
N ALA A 167 -18.61 18.58 -35.62
CA ALA A 167 -17.49 17.97 -34.92
C ALA A 167 -17.67 18.04 -33.39
N PHE A 168 -18.07 19.20 -32.87
CA PHE A 168 -18.30 19.43 -31.45
C PHE A 168 -19.40 18.54 -30.88
N VAL A 169 -20.54 18.41 -31.58
CA VAL A 169 -21.61 17.47 -31.19
C VAL A 169 -21.07 16.05 -31.08
N LYS A 170 -20.29 15.61 -32.08
CA LYS A 170 -19.72 14.26 -32.13
C LYS A 170 -18.74 14.01 -30.97
N GLU A 171 -17.87 14.98 -30.67
CA GLU A 171 -16.86 14.88 -29.62
C GLU A 171 -17.44 15.01 -28.20
N ASN A 172 -18.57 15.71 -28.05
CA ASN A 172 -19.17 16.02 -26.75
C ASN A 172 -20.43 15.22 -26.42
N LYS A 173 -20.73 14.17 -27.19
CA LYS A 173 -21.87 13.29 -26.93
C LYS A 173 -21.73 12.66 -25.53
N GLY A 174 -22.72 12.91 -24.67
CA GLY A 174 -22.76 12.40 -23.29
C GLY A 174 -21.97 13.23 -22.26
N ARG A 175 -21.23 14.26 -22.67
CA ARG A 175 -20.46 15.14 -21.77
C ARG A 175 -21.28 16.30 -21.19
N TYR A 176 -22.41 16.60 -21.81
CA TYR A 176 -23.30 17.71 -21.44
C TYR A 176 -24.69 17.18 -21.05
N GLU A 177 -25.28 17.80 -20.04
CA GLU A 177 -26.72 17.75 -19.81
C GLU A 177 -27.40 18.69 -20.80
N CYS A 178 -28.17 18.13 -21.74
CA CYS A 178 -28.87 18.87 -22.78
C CYS A 178 -30.37 18.88 -22.54
N GLY A 179 -31.02 20.00 -22.82
CA GLY A 179 -32.47 20.13 -22.71
C GLY A 179 -33.01 21.24 -23.59
N GLY A 180 -34.34 21.36 -23.61
CA GLY A 180 -35.00 22.42 -24.35
C GLY A 180 -36.48 22.60 -24.00
N TYR A 181 -37.05 23.69 -24.47
CA TYR A 181 -38.48 23.96 -24.47
C TYR A 181 -38.97 24.22 -25.88
N ILE A 182 -40.16 23.70 -26.21
CA ILE A 182 -40.87 23.99 -27.47
C ILE A 182 -42.10 24.85 -27.18
N TYR A 183 -42.23 25.93 -27.94
CA TYR A 183 -43.32 26.89 -27.85
C TYR A 183 -44.25 26.75 -29.06
N SER A 184 -45.50 26.34 -28.79
CA SER A 184 -46.50 26.03 -29.81
C SER A 184 -47.69 26.99 -29.75
N GLY A 185 -48.16 27.45 -30.90
CA GLY A 185 -49.28 28.38 -31.04
C GLY A 185 -49.48 28.77 -32.50
N GLU A 186 -50.05 29.94 -32.77
CA GLU A 186 -50.27 30.39 -34.15
C GLU A 186 -48.94 30.66 -34.88
N GLY A 187 -48.81 30.17 -36.12
CA GLY A 187 -47.59 30.30 -36.93
C GLY A 187 -46.45 29.40 -36.44
N GLN A 188 -45.22 29.77 -36.80
CA GLN A 188 -44.00 29.00 -36.51
C GLN A 188 -43.82 28.64 -35.03
N GLU A 189 -43.40 27.40 -34.76
CA GLU A 189 -42.99 26.96 -33.42
C GLU A 189 -41.57 27.42 -33.09
N LEU A 190 -41.32 27.74 -31.83
CA LEU A 190 -40.00 28.15 -31.36
C LEU A 190 -39.40 27.12 -30.41
N GLY A 191 -38.07 27.00 -30.42
CA GLY A 191 -37.29 26.19 -29.51
C GLY A 191 -36.30 27.03 -28.72
N GLN A 192 -36.20 26.78 -27.42
CA GLN A 192 -35.07 27.23 -26.59
C GLN A 192 -34.30 25.98 -26.18
N PHE A 193 -32.99 25.94 -26.42
CA PHE A 193 -32.16 24.77 -26.13
C PHE A 193 -30.94 25.17 -25.30
N TRP A 194 -30.51 24.28 -24.42
CA TRP A 194 -29.32 24.48 -23.59
C TRP A 194 -28.49 23.20 -23.52
N ALA A 195 -27.18 23.37 -23.43
CA ALA A 195 -26.23 22.32 -23.10
C ALA A 195 -25.37 22.81 -21.93
N LYS A 196 -25.33 22.06 -20.83
CA LYS A 196 -24.51 22.38 -19.66
C LYS A 196 -23.48 21.27 -19.47
N LEU A 197 -22.19 21.62 -19.46
CA LEU A 197 -21.12 20.65 -19.21
C LEU A 197 -21.41 19.91 -17.91
N ASN A 198 -21.40 18.58 -17.97
CA ASN A 198 -21.78 17.71 -16.86
C ASN A 198 -20.72 16.64 -16.58
N VAL A 199 -19.49 16.88 -16.98
CA VAL A 199 -18.35 16.01 -16.71
C VAL A 199 -17.21 16.80 -16.08
N GLY A 200 -16.45 16.12 -15.22
CA GLY A 200 -15.20 16.60 -14.65
C GLY A 200 -14.23 15.44 -14.53
N ASN A 201 -13.06 15.70 -13.94
CA ASN A 201 -11.98 14.72 -13.89
C ASN A 201 -11.72 14.25 -12.47
N ALA A 202 -11.60 12.93 -12.29
CA ALA A 202 -11.05 12.31 -11.10
C ALA A 202 -9.56 12.02 -11.30
N LYS A 203 -8.74 12.33 -10.30
CA LYS A 203 -7.31 12.01 -10.24
C LYS A 203 -6.96 11.48 -8.87
N LEU A 204 -5.91 10.69 -8.78
CA LEU A 204 -5.40 10.18 -7.52
C LEU A 204 -3.89 10.47 -7.37
N GLN A 205 -3.47 10.68 -6.13
CA GLN A 205 -2.07 10.71 -5.73
C GLN A 205 -1.88 9.80 -4.52
N LYS A 206 -0.96 8.85 -4.65
CA LYS A 206 -0.61 7.85 -3.64
C LYS A 206 0.74 8.16 -3.01
N THR A 207 0.85 7.95 -1.70
CA THR A 207 2.12 8.02 -0.96
C THR A 207 2.30 6.81 -0.05
N SER A 208 3.50 6.66 0.51
CA SER A 208 3.73 5.76 1.65
C SER A 208 3.13 6.37 2.93
N SER A 209 2.55 5.56 3.82
CA SER A 209 2.20 6.02 5.18
C SER A 209 3.43 6.13 6.10
N ASN A 210 4.55 5.48 5.74
CA ASN A 210 5.77 5.47 6.53
C ASN A 210 7.02 5.47 5.64
N THR A 211 7.49 6.67 5.29
CA THR A 211 8.66 6.87 4.43
C THR A 211 9.97 6.42 5.09
N SER A 212 10.05 6.41 6.43
CA SER A 212 11.25 5.94 7.16
C SER A 212 11.59 4.46 6.91
N ILE A 213 10.61 3.68 6.44
CA ILE A 213 10.73 2.26 6.08
C ILE A 213 10.99 2.06 4.59
N THR A 214 10.45 2.95 3.76
CA THR A 214 10.29 2.73 2.31
C THR A 214 11.27 3.55 1.47
N ASP A 215 11.71 4.71 1.96
CA ASP A 215 12.68 5.56 1.27
C ASP A 215 14.02 4.81 1.11
N GLY A 216 14.55 4.81 -0.12
CA GLY A 216 15.80 4.14 -0.46
C GLY A 216 15.71 2.61 -0.49
N ASN A 217 14.52 2.02 -0.36
CA ASN A 217 14.31 0.58 -0.44
C ASN A 217 13.49 0.21 -1.68
N GLY A 218 14.18 -0.28 -2.72
CA GLY A 218 13.58 -0.64 -4.01
C GLY A 218 12.59 -1.81 -3.96
N ASN A 219 12.42 -2.46 -2.80
CA ASN A 219 11.36 -3.45 -2.58
C ASN A 219 9.99 -2.82 -2.33
N TYR A 220 9.92 -1.49 -2.20
CA TYR A 220 8.69 -0.73 -2.08
C TYR A 220 8.55 0.22 -3.27
N SER A 221 7.35 0.24 -3.88
CA SER A 221 7.02 1.18 -4.94
C SER A 221 5.62 1.71 -4.74
N VAL A 222 5.39 2.99 -5.05
CA VAL A 222 4.03 3.55 -5.13
C VAL A 222 3.44 3.41 -6.53
N ALA A 223 4.21 2.92 -7.51
CA ALA A 223 3.79 2.70 -8.88
C ALA A 223 3.03 1.37 -9.05
N GLY A 224 2.10 1.33 -10.00
CA GLY A 224 1.37 0.13 -10.36
C GLY A 224 0.19 -0.20 -9.44
N ALA A 225 -0.10 0.64 -8.44
CA ALA A 225 -1.34 0.52 -7.68
C ALA A 225 -2.52 0.77 -8.61
N THR A 226 -3.56 -0.04 -8.51
CA THR A 226 -4.77 0.11 -9.35
C THR A 226 -5.97 0.46 -8.50
N TYR A 227 -6.72 1.47 -8.93
CA TYR A 227 -7.92 1.95 -8.26
C TYR A 227 -9.09 1.93 -9.22
N GLY A 228 -10.23 1.40 -8.78
CA GLY A 228 -11.48 1.53 -9.51
C GLY A 228 -12.18 2.82 -9.13
N VAL A 229 -12.72 3.54 -10.12
CA VAL A 229 -13.64 4.65 -9.92
C VAL A 229 -15.06 4.14 -10.16
N PHE A 230 -15.96 4.27 -9.20
CA PHE A 230 -17.29 3.69 -9.21
C PHE A 230 -18.37 4.76 -9.07
N SER A 231 -19.52 4.52 -9.70
CA SER A 231 -20.71 5.39 -9.57
C SER A 231 -21.52 5.15 -8.30
N ASP A 232 -21.26 4.04 -7.60
CA ASP A 232 -22.00 3.59 -6.42
C ASP A 232 -21.08 3.20 -5.27
N LYS A 233 -21.57 3.36 -4.05
CA LYS A 233 -20.80 3.11 -2.82
C LYS A 233 -20.41 1.64 -2.63
N ASP A 234 -21.21 0.72 -3.17
CA ASP A 234 -20.98 -0.72 -3.08
C ASP A 234 -19.94 -1.21 -4.09
N CYS A 235 -19.42 -0.30 -4.93
CA CYS A 235 -18.39 -0.55 -5.94
C CYS A 235 -18.81 -1.64 -6.95
N THR A 236 -20.07 -1.61 -7.42
CA THR A 236 -20.60 -2.58 -8.39
C THR A 236 -20.59 -2.08 -9.83
N LYS A 237 -20.55 -0.76 -10.05
CA LYS A 237 -20.58 -0.11 -11.37
C LYS A 237 -19.33 0.73 -11.58
N GLN A 238 -18.29 0.07 -12.10
CA GLN A 238 -17.01 0.71 -12.40
C GLN A 238 -17.11 1.60 -13.63
N LEU A 239 -16.64 2.84 -13.50
CA LEU A 239 -16.57 3.87 -14.55
C LEU A 239 -15.20 3.89 -15.23
N ALA A 240 -14.13 3.73 -14.45
CA ALA A 240 -12.74 3.79 -14.92
C ALA A 240 -11.80 3.03 -13.97
N THR A 241 -10.56 2.82 -14.43
CA THR A 241 -9.44 2.37 -13.61
C THR A 241 -8.36 3.44 -13.65
N LEU A 242 -7.83 3.79 -12.48
CA LEU A 242 -6.65 4.65 -12.34
C LEU A 242 -5.46 3.78 -11.96
N THR A 243 -4.29 4.06 -12.53
CA THR A 243 -3.04 3.37 -12.21
C THR A 243 -1.98 4.40 -11.83
N THR A 244 -1.27 4.15 -10.74
CA THR A 244 -0.24 5.07 -10.24
C THR A 244 1.07 4.92 -11.01
N ASP A 245 1.71 6.05 -11.29
CA ASP A 245 3.06 6.15 -11.84
C ASP A 245 4.13 6.07 -10.74
N GLU A 246 5.41 6.20 -11.12
CA GLU A 246 6.57 6.21 -10.22
C GLU A 246 6.52 7.29 -9.13
N ASN A 247 5.78 8.38 -9.38
CA ASN A 247 5.57 9.47 -8.44
C ASN A 247 4.26 9.33 -7.65
N GLY A 248 3.58 8.18 -7.78
CA GLY A 248 2.29 7.90 -7.16
C GLY A 248 1.11 8.66 -7.77
N ASN A 249 1.29 9.36 -8.89
CA ASN A 249 0.20 10.09 -9.55
C ASN A 249 -0.50 9.20 -10.56
N THR A 250 -1.77 9.50 -10.84
CA THR A 250 -2.51 8.87 -11.94
C THR A 250 -2.76 9.86 -13.06
N ASP A 251 -3.10 9.34 -14.23
CA ASP A 251 -3.83 10.10 -15.23
C ASP A 251 -5.21 10.53 -14.70
N VAL A 252 -5.90 11.37 -15.47
CA VAL A 252 -7.27 11.79 -15.19
C VAL A 252 -8.27 10.79 -15.77
N ALA A 253 -9.34 10.52 -15.02
CA ALA A 253 -10.53 9.85 -15.53
C ALA A 253 -11.69 10.84 -15.62
N GLU A 254 -12.18 11.09 -16.84
CA GLU A 254 -13.38 11.91 -17.04
C GLU A 254 -14.62 11.13 -16.61
N VAL A 255 -15.42 11.72 -15.73
CA VAL A 255 -16.65 11.13 -15.18
C VAL A 255 -17.74 12.18 -15.07
N THR A 256 -19.00 11.75 -15.02
CA THR A 256 -20.13 12.65 -14.76
C THR A 256 -19.95 13.39 -13.45
N ALA A 257 -20.25 14.69 -13.43
CA ALA A 257 -20.19 15.52 -12.23
C ALA A 257 -21.14 14.98 -11.15
N GLY A 258 -20.69 15.01 -9.90
CA GLY A 258 -21.35 14.34 -8.78
C GLY A 258 -20.35 13.62 -7.88
N THR A 259 -20.83 12.75 -7.00
CA THR A 259 -19.97 11.95 -6.13
C THR A 259 -19.65 10.62 -6.80
N VAL A 260 -18.36 10.31 -6.89
CA VAL A 260 -17.85 8.97 -7.26
C VAL A 260 -17.18 8.32 -6.05
N TYR A 261 -16.97 7.01 -6.12
CA TYR A 261 -16.33 6.22 -5.07
C TYR A 261 -15.07 5.58 -5.62
N ILE A 262 -13.95 5.75 -4.93
CA ILE A 262 -12.65 5.24 -5.34
C ILE A 262 -12.21 4.17 -4.35
N LYS A 263 -11.83 3.01 -4.87
CA LYS A 263 -11.38 1.85 -4.07
C LYS A 263 -10.13 1.26 -4.68
N GLU A 264 -9.14 0.94 -3.85
CA GLU A 264 -7.97 0.20 -4.30
C GLU A 264 -8.36 -1.25 -4.67
N LEU A 265 -7.92 -1.67 -5.85
CA LEU A 265 -8.15 -3.00 -6.39
C LEU A 265 -6.92 -3.89 -6.20
N SER A 266 -5.73 -3.31 -6.37
CA SER A 266 -4.45 -3.94 -6.08
C SER A 266 -3.48 -2.91 -5.54
N ALA A 267 -2.85 -3.24 -4.42
CA ALA A 267 -1.71 -2.51 -3.89
C ALA A 267 -0.50 -2.63 -4.81
N PRO A 268 0.43 -1.67 -4.77
CA PRO A 268 1.71 -1.79 -5.43
C PRO A 268 2.67 -2.66 -4.59
N ALA A 269 3.84 -2.95 -5.16
CA ALA A 269 4.88 -3.75 -4.50
C ALA A 269 5.28 -3.15 -3.15
N GLY A 270 5.34 -3.99 -2.11
CA GLY A 270 5.73 -3.61 -0.75
C GLY A 270 4.58 -3.13 0.15
N TYR A 271 3.35 -3.01 -0.34
CA TYR A 271 2.27 -2.36 0.41
C TYR A 271 1.05 -3.27 0.65
N LYS A 272 0.41 -3.09 1.80
CA LYS A 272 -0.87 -3.74 2.11
C LYS A 272 -1.99 -3.04 1.35
N VAL A 273 -2.90 -3.81 0.75
CA VAL A 273 -4.09 -3.28 0.08
C VAL A 273 -4.94 -2.50 1.07
N ASP A 274 -5.20 -1.24 0.75
CA ASP A 274 -6.17 -0.44 1.47
C ASP A 274 -7.60 -0.81 1.05
N LYS A 275 -8.38 -1.28 2.02
CA LYS A 275 -9.76 -1.74 1.80
C LYS A 275 -10.78 -0.60 1.90
N THR A 276 -10.33 0.62 2.18
CA THR A 276 -11.18 1.80 2.33
C THR A 276 -11.82 2.21 0.99
N VAL A 277 -13.10 2.60 1.05
CA VAL A 277 -13.81 3.20 -0.10
C VAL A 277 -13.92 4.70 0.13
N TYR A 278 -13.30 5.48 -0.75
CA TYR A 278 -13.20 6.93 -0.64
C TYR A 278 -14.24 7.64 -1.52
N PRO A 279 -15.12 8.49 -0.95
CA PRO A 279 -15.95 9.36 -1.76
C PRO A 279 -15.13 10.54 -2.31
N LEU A 280 -15.33 10.89 -3.58
CA LEU A 280 -14.74 12.06 -4.22
C LEU A 280 -15.84 12.83 -4.97
N THR A 281 -15.99 14.13 -4.67
CA THR A 281 -16.96 15.00 -5.35
C THR A 281 -16.31 15.67 -6.55
N ILE A 282 -16.87 15.41 -7.73
CA ILE A 282 -16.45 15.94 -9.02
C ILE A 282 -17.36 17.10 -9.41
N LYS A 283 -16.77 18.23 -9.79
CA LYS A 283 -17.48 19.37 -10.36
C LYS A 283 -17.24 19.43 -11.86
N ALA A 284 -18.23 19.92 -12.60
CA ALA A 284 -18.14 20.04 -14.05
C ALA A 284 -16.96 20.97 -14.45
N GLY A 285 -16.14 20.52 -15.40
CA GLY A 285 -14.97 21.26 -15.90
C GLY A 285 -13.76 21.32 -14.96
N GLU A 286 -13.84 20.75 -13.75
CA GLU A 286 -12.75 20.77 -12.76
C GLU A 286 -12.07 19.39 -12.64
N THR A 287 -10.85 19.37 -12.11
CA THR A 287 -10.16 18.13 -11.70
C THR A 287 -10.14 18.01 -10.19
N ALA A 288 -10.74 16.96 -9.64
CA ALA A 288 -10.65 16.63 -8.22
C ALA A 288 -9.54 15.60 -8.01
N THR A 289 -8.66 15.85 -7.04
CA THR A 289 -7.56 14.93 -6.70
C THR A 289 -7.79 14.31 -5.33
N LEU A 290 -7.88 12.97 -5.28
CA LEU A 290 -7.87 12.20 -4.04
C LEU A 290 -6.43 11.90 -3.63
N LYS A 291 -6.07 12.16 -2.38
CA LYS A 291 -4.77 11.80 -1.80
C LYS A 291 -4.95 10.64 -0.83
N VAL A 292 -4.19 9.58 -1.03
CA VAL A 292 -4.24 8.35 -0.23
C VAL A 292 -2.84 7.85 0.10
N SER A 293 -2.74 6.99 1.10
CA SER A 293 -1.49 6.34 1.45
C SER A 293 -1.70 4.89 1.85
N ASP A 294 -0.71 4.05 1.55
CA ASP A 294 -0.71 2.67 1.98
C ASP A 294 0.28 2.42 3.10
N THR A 295 -0.05 1.40 3.89
CA THR A 295 0.83 0.88 4.94
C THR A 295 1.85 -0.09 4.35
N PRO A 296 3.16 0.15 4.54
CA PRO A 296 4.19 -0.79 4.13
C PRO A 296 4.02 -2.16 4.79
N LYS A 297 4.31 -3.22 4.04
CA LYS A 297 4.48 -4.57 4.58
C LYS A 297 5.80 -4.63 5.35
N VAL A 298 5.73 -5.09 6.59
CA VAL A 298 6.85 -5.24 7.51
C VAL A 298 6.60 -6.48 8.35
N THR A 299 7.65 -7.07 8.92
CA THR A 299 7.52 -8.15 9.90
C THR A 299 7.82 -7.63 11.30
N ASP A 300 6.98 -7.99 12.28
CA ASP A 300 7.28 -7.85 13.71
C ASP A 300 7.83 -9.17 14.31
N THR A 301 7.95 -10.23 13.49
CA THR A 301 8.61 -11.48 13.86
C THR A 301 10.13 -11.28 13.77
N LEU A 302 10.74 -11.00 14.92
CA LEU A 302 12.17 -10.81 15.05
C LEU A 302 12.89 -12.13 15.36
N ILE A 303 14.17 -12.18 15.05
CA ILE A 303 15.03 -13.31 15.38
C ILE A 303 15.42 -13.23 16.86
N GLU A 304 15.32 -14.36 17.54
CA GLU A 304 15.77 -14.56 18.92
C GLU A 304 16.90 -15.60 18.96
N LEU A 305 17.99 -15.23 19.63
CA LEU A 305 19.19 -16.07 19.76
C LEU A 305 19.36 -16.50 21.21
N PHE A 306 19.53 -17.80 21.43
CA PHE A 306 19.76 -18.44 22.72
C PHE A 306 21.22 -18.87 22.82
N LYS A 307 21.98 -18.26 23.73
CA LYS A 307 23.38 -18.62 23.93
C LYS A 307 23.50 -19.87 24.79
N ILE A 308 24.26 -20.86 24.31
CA ILE A 308 24.48 -22.13 24.99
C ILE A 308 25.98 -22.49 25.00
N ASP A 309 26.36 -23.43 25.86
CA ASP A 309 27.67 -24.06 25.86
C ASP A 309 27.73 -25.19 24.81
N MET A 310 28.75 -25.18 23.96
CA MET A 310 28.84 -26.12 22.82
C MET A 310 29.15 -27.57 23.24
N GLU A 311 29.78 -27.80 24.39
CA GLU A 311 30.18 -29.16 24.76
C GLU A 311 29.07 -29.90 25.50
N THR A 312 28.36 -29.18 26.36
CA THR A 312 27.21 -29.69 27.11
C THR A 312 25.90 -29.56 26.35
N GLN A 313 25.84 -28.70 25.33
CA GLN A 313 24.64 -28.35 24.57
C GLN A 313 23.51 -27.82 25.46
N LYS A 314 23.88 -27.02 26.47
CA LYS A 314 22.96 -26.48 27.48
C LYS A 314 23.14 -24.98 27.67
N ASP A 315 22.09 -24.36 28.20
CA ASP A 315 22.00 -22.97 28.64
C ASP A 315 22.79 -22.65 29.92
N ASN A 316 23.52 -23.62 30.48
CA ASN A 316 24.33 -23.45 31.67
C ASN A 316 25.81 -23.24 31.30
N PRO A 317 26.47 -22.18 31.79
CA PRO A 317 27.89 -22.02 31.53
C PRO A 317 28.73 -23.07 32.25
N GLN A 318 29.90 -23.39 31.69
CA GLN A 318 30.88 -24.24 32.37
C GLN A 318 31.80 -23.45 33.30
N GLY A 319 32.06 -24.01 34.48
CA GLY A 319 33.02 -23.45 35.42
C GLY A 319 32.67 -22.02 35.88
N ASN A 320 33.62 -21.10 35.73
CA ASN A 320 33.40 -19.67 36.01
C ASN A 320 33.14 -18.84 34.75
N ALA A 321 32.84 -19.50 33.62
CA ALA A 321 32.46 -18.81 32.40
C ALA A 321 31.06 -18.19 32.54
N SER A 322 30.70 -17.34 31.59
CA SER A 322 29.35 -16.75 31.48
C SER A 322 28.84 -16.91 30.05
N LEU A 323 27.52 -17.07 29.89
CA LEU A 323 26.84 -16.97 28.60
C LEU A 323 26.21 -15.58 28.38
N GLU A 324 26.32 -14.70 29.38
CA GLU A 324 25.93 -13.28 29.31
C GLU A 324 27.04 -12.42 28.66
N GLY A 325 26.63 -11.38 27.93
CA GLY A 325 27.53 -10.40 27.36
C GLY A 325 28.20 -10.81 26.05
N ALA A 326 27.76 -11.90 25.43
CA ALA A 326 28.11 -12.24 24.05
C ALA A 326 27.52 -11.16 23.14
N GLU A 327 28.29 -10.55 22.25
CA GLU A 327 27.82 -9.47 21.36
C GLU A 327 27.62 -9.96 19.93
N PHE A 328 26.46 -9.63 19.38
CA PHE A 328 26.03 -9.97 18.03
C PHE A 328 25.89 -8.72 17.19
N THR A 329 26.53 -8.71 16.02
CA THR A 329 26.38 -7.65 15.03
C THR A 329 25.32 -8.06 14.02
N TRP A 330 24.30 -7.23 13.91
CA TRP A 330 23.18 -7.38 12.98
C TRP A 330 23.33 -6.33 11.89
N LYS A 331 23.24 -6.75 10.63
CA LYS A 331 23.24 -5.82 9.48
C LYS A 331 22.02 -6.04 8.63
N TYR A 332 21.27 -4.96 8.40
CA TYR A 332 20.12 -4.94 7.50
C TYR A 332 20.48 -4.24 6.19
N TYR A 333 19.97 -4.80 5.09
CA TYR A 333 20.19 -4.32 3.73
C TYR A 333 18.85 -4.13 3.03
N ALA A 334 18.63 -2.93 2.50
CA ALA A 334 17.47 -2.60 1.68
C ALA A 334 17.59 -3.23 0.28
N GLY A 335 17.30 -4.53 0.20
CA GLY A 335 17.37 -5.33 -1.02
C GLY A 335 17.45 -6.82 -0.70
N PHE A 336 17.22 -7.66 -1.70
CA PHE A 336 17.33 -9.12 -1.57
C PHE A 336 18.70 -9.60 -2.04
N TYR A 337 19.52 -10.03 -1.08
CA TYR A 337 20.90 -10.44 -1.27
C TYR A 337 21.14 -11.86 -0.73
N ASN A 338 22.16 -12.52 -1.24
CA ASN A 338 22.71 -13.77 -0.74
C ASN A 338 24.18 -13.54 -0.34
N LYS A 339 24.87 -14.60 0.09
CA LYS A 339 26.27 -14.49 0.56
C LYS A 339 27.25 -14.01 -0.52
N ASP A 340 26.95 -14.26 -1.80
CA ASP A 340 27.85 -13.95 -2.92
C ASP A 340 27.71 -12.50 -3.41
N ASN A 341 26.58 -11.86 -3.16
CA ASN A 341 26.28 -10.51 -3.65
C ASN A 341 25.92 -9.50 -2.55
N LEU A 342 26.20 -9.84 -1.28
CA LEU A 342 25.94 -8.96 -0.15
C LEU A 342 26.77 -7.66 -0.27
N PRO A 343 26.15 -6.47 -0.19
CA PRO A 343 26.88 -5.21 -0.21
C PRO A 343 27.84 -5.09 0.98
N ALA A 344 28.96 -4.37 0.79
CA ALA A 344 29.92 -4.12 1.86
C ALA A 344 29.31 -3.24 2.97
N GLU A 345 28.57 -2.20 2.57
CA GLU A 345 27.91 -1.27 3.48
C GLU A 345 26.45 -1.70 3.73
N ALA A 346 26.08 -1.75 5.01
CA ALA A 346 24.72 -2.06 5.42
C ALA A 346 23.85 -0.80 5.43
N THR A 347 22.54 -0.97 5.22
CA THR A 347 21.56 0.12 5.37
C THR A 347 21.39 0.51 6.84
N ARG A 348 21.39 -0.48 7.74
CA ARG A 348 21.44 -0.28 9.19
C ARG A 348 22.29 -1.34 9.85
N THR A 349 22.94 -0.97 10.95
CA THR A 349 23.73 -1.86 11.79
C THR A 349 23.32 -1.73 13.25
N TRP A 350 23.19 -2.86 13.93
CA TRP A 350 22.94 -2.93 15.37
C TRP A 350 23.91 -3.89 16.03
N VAL A 351 24.30 -3.58 17.26
CA VAL A 351 24.99 -4.54 18.13
C VAL A 351 24.08 -4.82 19.31
N THR A 352 23.81 -6.10 19.56
CA THR A 352 23.08 -6.54 20.75
C THR A 352 23.96 -7.44 21.60
N LYS A 353 23.61 -7.59 22.88
CA LYS A 353 24.27 -8.53 23.78
C LYS A 353 23.30 -9.53 24.38
N THR A 354 23.82 -10.70 24.77
CA THR A 354 23.06 -11.66 25.57
C THR A 354 22.85 -11.14 26.98
N ILE A 355 21.63 -11.29 27.48
CA ILE A 355 21.26 -11.02 28.87
C ILE A 355 20.57 -12.25 29.45
N ALA A 356 20.65 -12.44 30.76
CA ALA A 356 19.95 -13.50 31.46
C ALA A 356 18.45 -13.17 31.60
N GLU A 357 17.59 -14.08 31.17
CA GLU A 357 16.14 -14.03 31.36
C GLU A 357 15.65 -15.34 31.95
N THR A 358 14.78 -15.26 32.96
CA THR A 358 14.19 -16.45 33.57
C THR A 358 12.78 -16.62 33.05
N ASP A 359 12.50 -17.80 32.50
CA ASP A 359 11.18 -18.15 32.01
C ASP A 359 10.20 -18.47 33.16
N SER A 360 8.97 -18.84 32.80
CA SER A 360 7.92 -19.18 33.77
C SER A 360 8.21 -20.44 34.60
N ASP A 361 9.09 -21.32 34.11
CA ASP A 361 9.46 -22.57 34.76
C ASP A 361 10.68 -22.39 35.69
N GLY A 362 11.23 -21.17 35.76
CA GLY A 362 12.39 -20.85 36.58
C GLY A 362 13.71 -21.20 35.91
N ILE A 363 13.71 -21.51 34.61
CA ILE A 363 14.92 -21.80 33.84
C ILE A 363 15.48 -20.48 33.30
N THR A 364 16.77 -20.25 33.54
CA THR A 364 17.47 -19.06 33.04
C THR A 364 18.02 -19.33 31.65
N HIS A 365 17.59 -18.53 30.68
CA HIS A 365 18.10 -18.47 29.32
C HIS A 365 18.98 -17.25 29.13
N TYR A 366 19.99 -17.34 28.27
CA TYR A 366 20.82 -16.20 27.88
C TYR A 366 20.46 -15.79 26.46
N ILE A 367 19.65 -14.75 26.32
CA ILE A 367 19.05 -14.42 25.02
C ILE A 367 19.45 -13.05 24.50
N THR A 368 19.39 -12.88 23.19
CA THR A 368 19.45 -11.57 22.54
C THR A 368 18.52 -11.50 21.33
N LYS A 369 18.00 -10.30 21.06
CA LYS A 369 17.16 -9.97 19.91
C LYS A 369 17.23 -8.46 19.60
N LEU A 370 16.68 -8.05 18.45
CA LEU A 370 16.61 -6.65 18.03
C LEU A 370 15.58 -5.85 18.84
N ALA A 371 15.87 -5.58 20.11
CA ALA A 371 15.09 -4.73 20.99
C ALA A 371 15.99 -3.92 21.93
N ASP A 372 15.49 -2.79 22.44
CA ASP A 372 16.29 -1.83 23.21
C ASP A 372 16.94 -2.45 24.46
N ALA A 373 16.29 -3.41 25.11
CA ALA A 373 16.82 -4.09 26.29
C ALA A 373 18.15 -4.83 26.04
N TYR A 374 18.40 -5.29 24.81
CA TYR A 374 19.60 -6.03 24.43
C TYR A 374 20.60 -5.15 23.67
N LYS A 375 20.18 -3.95 23.24
CA LYS A 375 20.97 -3.11 22.34
C LYS A 375 22.18 -2.52 23.07
N VAL A 376 23.36 -2.72 22.49
CA VAL A 376 24.63 -2.13 22.93
C VAL A 376 24.91 -0.84 22.15
N SER A 377 24.75 -0.88 20.83
CA SER A 377 25.01 0.27 19.94
C SER A 377 24.32 0.12 18.58
N GLY A 378 24.46 1.11 17.70
CA GLY A 378 23.93 1.12 16.34
C GLY A 378 22.68 1.98 16.12
N ASP A 379 22.08 1.85 14.95
CA ASP A 379 21.01 2.71 14.46
C ASP A 379 19.71 2.59 15.27
N SER A 380 18.80 3.55 15.15
CA SER A 380 17.43 3.36 15.66
C SER A 380 16.76 2.17 14.95
N PHE A 381 15.83 1.49 15.64
CA PHE A 381 15.03 0.44 14.99
C PHE A 381 14.04 1.05 14.00
N TYR A 382 13.64 0.28 12.99
CA TYR A 382 12.46 0.63 12.20
C TYR A 382 11.22 0.47 13.06
N MET A 383 10.30 1.44 12.98
CA MET A 383 9.12 1.47 13.81
C MET A 383 7.87 1.54 12.93
N GLN A 384 6.88 0.69 13.23
CA GLN A 384 5.54 0.76 12.65
C GLN A 384 4.53 0.43 13.75
N ASP A 385 3.48 1.24 13.87
CA ASP A 385 2.42 1.09 14.89
C ASP A 385 2.96 0.97 16.34
N GLY A 386 4.05 1.69 16.63
CA GLY A 386 4.69 1.70 17.96
C GLY A 386 5.55 0.47 18.28
N LYS A 387 5.73 -0.46 17.33
CA LYS A 387 6.56 -1.66 17.51
C LYS A 387 7.82 -1.59 16.64
N ALA A 388 8.91 -2.18 17.15
CA ALA A 388 10.09 -2.44 16.34
C ALA A 388 9.75 -3.51 15.29
N VAL A 389 10.11 -3.24 14.04
CA VAL A 389 9.81 -4.10 12.88
C VAL A 389 11.03 -4.20 11.97
N LEU A 390 10.97 -5.14 11.02
CA LEU A 390 11.92 -5.23 9.93
C LEU A 390 11.21 -5.03 8.58
N PRO A 391 11.72 -4.15 7.70
CA PRO A 391 11.21 -3.99 6.34
C PRO A 391 11.61 -5.17 5.43
N LEU A 392 11.06 -5.20 4.22
CA LEU A 392 11.45 -6.11 3.15
C LEU A 392 12.91 -5.89 2.76
N GLY A 393 13.71 -6.95 2.85
CA GLY A 393 15.14 -6.87 2.58
C GLY A 393 15.90 -8.07 3.08
N THR A 394 17.19 -7.89 3.36
CA THR A 394 18.09 -8.94 3.85
C THR A 394 18.61 -8.58 5.22
N LEU A 395 18.59 -9.53 6.14
CA LEU A 395 19.17 -9.42 7.47
C LEU A 395 20.32 -10.42 7.60
N THR A 396 21.41 -9.97 8.20
CA THR A 396 22.50 -10.84 8.61
C THR A 396 22.79 -10.69 10.09
N VAL A 397 23.31 -11.74 10.70
CA VAL A 397 23.76 -11.74 12.08
C VAL A 397 25.00 -12.60 12.23
N GLU A 398 25.93 -12.09 13.03
CA GLU A 398 27.22 -12.72 13.34
C GLU A 398 27.56 -12.44 14.80
N GLU A 399 28.02 -13.47 15.51
CA GLU A 399 28.65 -13.25 16.82
C GLU A 399 30.01 -12.59 16.61
N THR A 400 30.19 -11.41 17.19
CA THR A 400 31.41 -10.61 17.01
C THR A 400 32.26 -10.54 18.27
N LYS A 401 31.73 -11.01 19.40
CA LYS A 401 32.44 -11.12 20.67
C LYS A 401 31.83 -12.22 21.51
N ALA A 402 32.63 -13.25 21.79
CA ALA A 402 32.24 -14.33 22.69
C ALA A 402 32.08 -13.79 24.13
N PRO A 403 31.23 -14.42 24.93
CA PRO A 403 31.09 -14.08 26.33
C PRO A 403 32.31 -14.55 27.14
N ASN A 404 32.44 -14.08 28.38
CA ASN A 404 33.62 -14.38 29.20
C ASN A 404 33.79 -15.89 29.43
N GLY A 405 34.99 -16.41 29.16
CA GLY A 405 35.31 -17.82 29.32
C GLY A 405 35.01 -18.70 28.09
N TYR A 406 34.58 -18.11 26.98
CA TYR A 406 34.30 -18.82 25.72
C TYR A 406 35.17 -18.29 24.57
N LEU A 407 35.39 -19.15 23.57
CA LEU A 407 36.12 -18.85 22.34
C LEU A 407 35.15 -18.38 21.25
N LEU A 408 35.47 -17.26 20.62
CA LEU A 408 34.74 -16.78 19.44
C LEU A 408 34.91 -17.71 18.24
N ASP A 409 36.13 -18.22 18.00
CA ASP A 409 36.33 -19.23 16.97
C ASP A 409 35.74 -20.56 17.44
N GLY A 410 34.64 -20.94 16.80
CA GLY A 410 33.82 -22.08 17.21
C GLY A 410 32.38 -21.73 17.52
N ALA A 411 31.96 -20.47 17.37
CA ALA A 411 30.56 -20.09 17.40
C ALA A 411 29.78 -20.77 16.25
N TYR A 412 28.72 -21.48 16.62
CA TYR A 412 27.80 -22.10 15.67
C TYR A 412 26.38 -21.70 16.00
N MET A 413 25.63 -21.30 14.96
CA MET A 413 24.20 -21.06 15.06
C MET A 413 23.43 -22.29 14.56
N GLN A 414 22.39 -22.69 15.27
CA GLN A 414 21.56 -23.85 14.94
C GLN A 414 20.07 -23.52 15.12
N ALA A 415 19.27 -23.80 14.10
CA ALA A 415 17.83 -23.56 14.12
C ALA A 415 17.08 -24.78 14.69
N GLY A 416 16.67 -24.74 15.96
CA GLY A 416 15.94 -25.84 16.61
C GLY A 416 16.61 -27.21 16.43
N ASP A 417 15.83 -28.26 16.17
CA ASP A 417 16.32 -29.64 16.03
C ASP A 417 17.07 -29.95 14.71
N LYS A 418 17.40 -28.94 13.89
CA LYS A 418 18.12 -29.15 12.63
C LYS A 418 19.58 -29.47 12.89
N SER A 419 20.14 -30.45 12.19
CA SER A 419 21.55 -30.85 12.32
C SER A 419 22.55 -29.85 11.69
N GLU A 420 22.07 -28.84 10.97
CA GLU A 420 22.92 -27.89 10.25
C GLU A 420 23.42 -26.79 11.20
N GLN A 421 24.72 -26.78 11.41
CA GLN A 421 25.43 -25.74 12.15
C GLN A 421 25.96 -24.68 11.19
N ILE A 422 25.59 -23.42 11.44
CA ILE A 422 26.02 -22.28 10.64
C ILE A 422 27.23 -21.67 11.34
N LYS A 423 28.41 -21.79 10.72
CA LYS A 423 29.63 -21.12 11.18
C LYS A 423 29.71 -19.71 10.61
N GLY A 424 29.90 -18.71 11.47
CA GLY A 424 30.05 -17.30 11.09
C GLY A 424 28.71 -16.64 10.75
N LEU A 425 28.62 -16.02 9.56
CA LEU A 425 27.49 -15.18 9.16
C LEU A 425 26.22 -16.00 8.84
N TYR A 426 25.16 -15.76 9.60
CA TYR A 426 23.80 -16.13 9.23
C TYR A 426 23.18 -15.04 8.35
N LEU A 427 22.43 -15.44 7.32
CA LEU A 427 21.76 -14.56 6.37
C LEU A 427 20.33 -15.08 6.15
N THR A 428 19.37 -14.18 6.18
CA THR A 428 17.96 -14.44 5.87
C THR A 428 17.33 -13.24 5.17
N GLN A 429 16.26 -13.49 4.43
CA GLN A 429 15.48 -12.47 3.72
C GLN A 429 14.10 -12.32 4.34
N ILE A 430 13.59 -11.08 4.35
CA ILE A 430 12.23 -10.73 4.72
C ILE A 430 11.46 -10.46 3.43
N THR A 431 10.67 -11.42 2.96
CA THR A 431 9.98 -11.35 1.66
C THR A 431 8.48 -11.15 1.84
N GLU A 432 7.79 -10.79 0.77
CA GLU A 432 6.33 -10.74 0.77
C GLU A 432 5.71 -12.15 0.70
N ASP A 433 4.67 -12.37 1.49
CA ASP A 433 3.75 -13.51 1.39
C ASP A 433 2.32 -13.01 1.57
N GLY A 434 1.60 -12.85 0.45
CA GLY A 434 0.27 -12.23 0.43
C GLY A 434 0.30 -10.79 1.01
N ASP A 435 -0.52 -10.52 2.01
CA ASP A 435 -0.58 -9.23 2.71
C ASP A 435 0.47 -9.07 3.84
N LEU A 436 1.36 -10.05 4.01
CA LEU A 436 2.35 -10.09 5.08
C LEU A 436 3.78 -9.95 4.52
N ALA A 437 4.70 -9.51 5.37
CA ALA A 437 6.12 -9.73 5.18
C ALA A 437 6.56 -10.83 6.14
N VAL A 438 7.32 -11.80 5.64
CA VAL A 438 7.71 -13.00 6.38
C VAL A 438 9.21 -13.20 6.35
N LEU A 439 9.76 -13.62 7.47
CA LEU A 439 11.15 -14.05 7.57
C LEU A 439 11.30 -15.42 6.89
N THR A 440 12.29 -15.57 6.02
CA THR A 440 12.62 -16.87 5.43
C THR A 440 13.46 -17.70 6.40
N GLY A 441 12.98 -18.89 6.76
CA GLY A 441 13.67 -19.80 7.67
C GLY A 441 13.16 -19.73 9.11
N SER A 442 14.04 -20.02 10.07
CA SER A 442 13.70 -19.96 11.51
C SER A 442 13.81 -18.54 12.03
N ASN A 443 13.05 -18.22 13.07
CA ASN A 443 13.18 -17.00 13.87
C ASN A 443 13.77 -17.27 15.27
N GLN A 444 14.09 -18.53 15.60
CA GLN A 444 14.75 -18.90 16.86
C GLN A 444 15.97 -19.77 16.57
N PHE A 445 17.08 -19.45 17.22
CA PHE A 445 18.35 -20.15 17.06
C PHE A 445 19.07 -20.32 18.38
N SER A 446 19.74 -21.45 18.56
CA SER A 446 20.77 -21.61 19.59
C SER A 446 22.13 -21.22 19.00
N VAL A 447 22.93 -20.49 19.77
CA VAL A 447 24.30 -20.10 19.41
C VAL A 447 25.26 -20.66 20.44
N SER A 448 26.12 -21.57 20.02
CA SER A 448 27.00 -22.34 20.90
C SER A 448 28.47 -21.98 20.72
N ASP A 449 29.18 -21.75 21.82
CA ASP A 449 30.65 -21.56 21.79
C ASP A 449 31.40 -22.63 22.56
N LYS A 450 32.66 -22.82 22.18
CA LYS A 450 33.60 -23.65 22.93
C LYS A 450 34.07 -22.91 24.17
N VAL A 451 33.99 -23.55 25.34
CA VAL A 451 34.63 -23.03 26.55
C VAL A 451 36.14 -22.97 26.36
N ILE A 452 36.78 -21.95 26.90
CA ILE A 452 38.25 -21.86 26.95
C ILE A 452 38.78 -23.01 27.80
N ARG A 453 39.84 -23.67 27.32
CA ARG A 453 40.44 -24.83 27.98
C ARG A 453 41.94 -24.65 28.18
N GLY A 454 42.45 -25.30 29.21
CA GLY A 454 43.81 -25.18 29.69
C GLY A 454 44.29 -26.48 30.35
N GLY A 455 45.56 -26.48 30.76
CA GLY A 455 46.17 -27.60 31.45
C GLY A 455 47.02 -27.16 32.63
N VAL A 456 47.38 -28.12 33.48
CA VAL A 456 48.24 -27.93 34.63
C VAL A 456 49.53 -28.71 34.42
N LYS A 457 50.66 -28.09 34.77
CA LYS A 457 51.97 -28.74 34.88
C LYS A 457 52.59 -28.41 36.23
N ILE A 458 52.94 -29.43 36.98
CA ILE A 458 53.51 -29.36 38.32
C ILE A 458 54.94 -29.90 38.26
N GLN A 459 55.84 -29.23 38.96
CA GLN A 459 57.17 -29.74 39.27
C GLN A 459 57.24 -30.00 40.78
N LYS A 460 57.24 -31.27 41.18
CA LYS A 460 57.56 -31.67 42.55
C LYS A 460 59.06 -31.49 42.78
N ARG A 461 59.40 -31.02 43.97
CA ARG A 461 60.76 -30.75 44.42
C ARG A 461 60.90 -31.22 45.86
N ASP A 462 62.14 -31.50 46.22
CA ASP A 462 62.53 -31.71 47.61
C ASP A 462 62.48 -30.36 48.35
N LEU A 463 61.87 -30.34 49.55
CA LEU A 463 61.59 -29.10 50.27
C LEU A 463 62.86 -28.47 50.84
N GLU A 464 63.76 -29.30 51.39
CA GLU A 464 64.98 -28.85 52.05
C GLU A 464 66.02 -28.33 51.05
N THR A 465 66.15 -28.97 49.89
CA THR A 465 67.14 -28.60 48.86
C THR A 465 66.58 -27.66 47.79
N GLY A 466 65.26 -27.69 47.55
CA GLY A 466 64.62 -26.95 46.46
C GLY A 466 64.93 -27.49 45.06
N ASP A 467 65.58 -28.66 44.95
CA ASP A 467 65.92 -29.30 43.67
C ASP A 467 64.84 -30.30 43.23
N THR A 468 64.87 -30.63 41.95
CA THR A 468 64.12 -31.71 41.28
C THR A 468 64.69 -33.11 41.55
N LYS A 469 65.71 -33.20 42.40
CA LYS A 469 66.36 -34.46 42.79
C LYS A 469 65.99 -34.82 44.23
N PRO A 470 65.58 -36.06 44.52
CA PRO A 470 65.29 -36.49 45.87
C PRO A 470 66.56 -36.67 46.71
N GLN A 471 66.43 -36.62 48.03
CA GLN A 471 67.52 -36.90 48.96
C GLN A 471 67.68 -38.40 49.25
N GLY A 472 68.93 -38.85 49.34
CA GLY A 472 69.25 -40.24 49.69
C GLY A 472 68.67 -41.25 48.69
N SER A 473 67.91 -42.21 49.20
CA SER A 473 67.24 -43.25 48.39
C SER A 473 65.76 -42.96 48.14
N ALA A 474 65.27 -41.75 48.47
CA ALA A 474 63.89 -41.36 48.21
C ALA A 474 63.62 -41.16 46.71
N THR A 475 62.35 -41.08 46.33
CA THR A 475 61.89 -40.79 44.97
C THR A 475 60.90 -39.63 44.96
N LEU A 476 60.80 -38.90 43.84
CA LEU A 476 59.70 -37.96 43.59
C LEU A 476 58.60 -38.58 42.71
N LYS A 477 58.90 -39.73 42.09
CA LYS A 477 58.00 -40.48 41.23
C LYS A 477 56.78 -40.95 42.00
N ASP A 478 55.65 -41.02 41.30
CA ASP A 478 54.38 -41.55 41.77
C ASP A 478 53.72 -40.68 42.86
N THR A 479 54.29 -39.49 43.19
CA THR A 479 53.58 -38.45 43.97
C THR A 479 52.25 -38.13 43.29
N ALA A 480 51.14 -38.27 44.00
CA ALA A 480 49.81 -38.01 43.45
C ALA A 480 49.35 -36.57 43.75
N PHE A 481 48.77 -35.91 42.76
CA PHE A 481 48.13 -34.61 42.89
C PHE A 481 46.68 -34.68 42.44
N ASP A 482 45.77 -34.37 43.35
CA ASP A 482 44.35 -34.19 43.07
C ASP A 482 44.09 -32.77 42.58
N ILE A 483 43.50 -32.67 41.40
CA ILE A 483 42.95 -31.43 40.86
C ILE A 483 41.47 -31.39 41.23
N ILE A 484 41.07 -30.38 41.98
CA ILE A 484 39.74 -30.22 42.57
C ILE A 484 39.08 -28.98 41.95
N SER A 485 37.83 -29.10 41.49
CA SER A 485 37.10 -27.93 40.97
C SER A 485 36.73 -26.99 42.10
N LEU A 486 36.97 -25.68 41.93
CA LEU A 486 36.46 -24.63 42.82
C LEU A 486 35.35 -23.79 42.18
N ASN A 487 34.87 -24.19 41.01
CA ASN A 487 33.92 -23.41 40.22
C ASN A 487 32.51 -23.50 40.77
N ASP A 488 31.72 -22.45 40.56
CA ASP A 488 30.32 -22.42 40.98
C ASP A 488 29.44 -23.24 40.05
N ASN A 489 29.69 -23.20 38.73
CA ASN A 489 29.05 -24.10 37.78
C ASN A 489 29.87 -25.37 37.56
N ALA A 490 29.19 -26.44 37.18
CA ALA A 490 29.84 -27.71 36.90
C ALA A 490 30.81 -27.60 35.70
N VAL A 491 31.88 -28.39 35.73
CA VAL A 491 32.90 -28.45 34.67
C VAL A 491 32.89 -29.79 33.97
N LEU A 492 32.92 -29.82 32.65
CA LEU A 492 33.03 -31.05 31.87
C LEU A 492 34.51 -31.41 31.69
N VAL A 493 34.92 -32.55 32.25
CA VAL A 493 36.28 -33.10 32.10
C VAL A 493 36.15 -34.56 31.70
N GLU A 494 36.75 -34.94 30.56
CA GLU A 494 36.74 -36.33 30.03
C GLU A 494 35.32 -36.94 29.92
N GLY A 495 34.34 -36.13 29.53
CA GLY A 495 32.95 -36.57 29.33
C GLY A 495 32.10 -36.66 30.60
N LYS A 496 32.63 -36.26 31.76
CA LYS A 496 31.90 -36.22 33.04
C LYS A 496 31.83 -34.79 33.60
N LEU A 497 30.67 -34.42 34.12
CA LEU A 497 30.46 -33.17 34.84
C LEU A 497 30.90 -33.32 36.30
N TYR A 498 31.67 -32.35 36.78
CA TYR A 498 32.12 -32.26 38.17
C TYR A 498 31.63 -30.97 38.80
N LYS A 499 31.11 -31.07 40.02
CA LYS A 499 30.65 -29.93 40.83
C LYS A 499 31.79 -29.34 41.65
N LYS A 500 31.51 -28.19 42.28
CA LYS A 500 32.40 -27.57 43.25
C LYS A 500 32.87 -28.57 44.32
N ASN A 501 34.16 -28.54 44.60
CA ASN A 501 34.89 -29.40 45.54
C ASN A 501 35.02 -30.88 45.16
N GLU A 502 34.65 -31.28 43.93
CA GLU A 502 34.92 -32.63 43.44
C GLU A 502 36.31 -32.73 42.80
N VAL A 503 37.00 -33.86 43.00
CA VAL A 503 38.25 -34.20 42.31
C VAL A 503 37.94 -34.47 40.84
N VAL A 504 38.47 -33.62 39.95
CA VAL A 504 38.27 -33.73 38.49
C VAL A 504 39.28 -34.67 37.82
N LYS A 505 40.51 -34.71 38.35
CA LYS A 505 41.60 -35.56 37.83
C LYS A 505 42.66 -35.74 38.91
N THR A 506 43.22 -36.93 39.02
CA THR A 506 44.46 -37.19 39.76
C THR A 506 45.59 -37.42 38.77
N ILE A 507 46.70 -36.70 38.93
CA ILE A 507 47.91 -36.84 38.11
C ILE A 507 49.08 -37.29 38.98
N HIS A 508 50.02 -38.04 38.41
CA HIS A 508 51.16 -38.59 39.13
C HIS A 508 52.45 -38.01 38.57
N ALA A 509 53.40 -37.72 39.46
CA ALA A 509 54.74 -37.29 39.07
C ALA A 509 55.54 -38.43 38.43
N ASP A 510 56.26 -38.11 37.36
CA ASP A 510 57.25 -39.01 36.78
C ASP A 510 58.55 -39.05 37.61
N ILE A 511 59.57 -39.76 37.10
CA ILE A 511 60.86 -39.89 37.79
C ILE A 511 61.63 -38.56 37.92
N GLU A 512 61.31 -37.57 37.08
CA GLU A 512 61.87 -36.22 37.15
C GLU A 512 61.03 -35.31 38.06
N GLY A 513 60.00 -35.86 38.72
CA GLY A 513 59.09 -35.12 39.60
C GLY A 513 58.05 -34.29 38.83
N VAL A 514 57.86 -34.52 37.53
CA VAL A 514 56.91 -33.74 36.71
C VAL A 514 55.57 -34.46 36.63
N ALA A 515 54.48 -33.74 36.94
CA ALA A 515 53.11 -34.21 36.71
C ALA A 515 52.38 -33.20 35.80
N SER A 516 51.67 -33.66 34.78
CA SER A 516 50.92 -32.75 33.90
C SER A 516 49.65 -33.37 33.34
N THR A 517 48.67 -32.51 33.05
CA THR A 517 47.50 -32.83 32.23
C THR A 517 47.78 -32.54 30.75
N SER A 518 46.84 -32.90 29.86
CA SER A 518 46.83 -32.28 28.52
C SER A 518 46.57 -30.77 28.63
N ALA A 519 46.96 -30.02 27.60
CA ALA A 519 46.85 -28.56 27.56
C ALA A 519 45.40 -28.05 27.45
N ASP A 520 44.43 -28.94 27.25
CA ASP A 520 43.01 -28.65 27.04
C ASP A 520 42.07 -29.40 28.01
N LEU A 521 42.63 -30.08 29.03
CA LEU A 521 41.85 -30.93 29.93
C LEU A 521 40.82 -30.13 30.74
N LEU A 522 41.22 -28.98 31.27
CA LEU A 522 40.47 -28.22 32.27
C LEU A 522 39.76 -27.04 31.60
N PRO A 523 38.42 -26.92 31.72
CA PRO A 523 37.69 -25.77 31.22
C PRO A 523 37.99 -24.50 32.04
N TYR A 524 37.56 -23.35 31.53
CA TYR A 524 37.76 -22.04 32.14
C TYR A 524 37.28 -21.99 33.59
N GLY A 525 38.13 -21.47 34.48
CA GLY A 525 37.79 -21.29 35.89
C GLY A 525 38.91 -21.68 36.86
N LYS A 526 38.52 -21.85 38.13
CA LYS A 526 39.41 -22.03 39.28
C LYS A 526 39.47 -23.49 39.72
N PHE A 527 40.69 -23.95 39.94
CA PHE A 527 41.00 -25.28 40.43
C PHE A 527 41.95 -25.18 41.61
N ARG A 528 41.81 -26.11 42.55
CA ARG A 528 42.74 -26.33 43.64
C ARG A 528 43.51 -27.60 43.36
N ILE A 529 44.81 -27.56 43.58
CA ILE A 529 45.72 -28.69 43.44
C ILE A 529 46.20 -29.04 44.84
N VAL A 530 46.04 -30.31 45.22
CA VAL A 530 46.44 -30.85 46.52
C VAL A 530 47.30 -32.08 46.28
N GLU A 531 48.46 -32.17 46.95
CA GLU A 531 49.21 -33.43 47.03
C GLU A 531 48.37 -34.42 47.84
N SER A 532 47.91 -35.49 47.20
CA SER A 532 46.99 -36.47 47.78
C SER A 532 47.70 -37.73 48.27
N GLU A 533 48.90 -38.02 47.75
CA GLU A 533 49.75 -39.14 48.17
C GLU A 533 51.22 -38.75 48.03
N ALA A 534 51.99 -38.89 49.11
CA ALA A 534 53.43 -38.62 49.10
C ALA A 534 54.21 -39.75 48.38
N PRO A 535 55.36 -39.43 47.74
CA PRO A 535 56.21 -40.45 47.15
C PRO A 535 57.07 -41.17 48.20
N ASP A 536 57.62 -42.32 47.84
CA ASP A 536 58.45 -43.12 48.76
C ASP A 536 59.68 -42.35 49.27
N GLY A 537 59.89 -42.41 50.59
CA GLY A 537 60.94 -41.68 51.30
C GLY A 537 60.58 -40.24 51.72
N TYR A 538 59.36 -39.75 51.45
CA TYR A 538 58.85 -38.46 51.94
C TYR A 538 57.73 -38.64 52.96
N LEU A 539 57.52 -37.61 53.79
CA LEU A 539 56.38 -37.57 54.72
C LEU A 539 55.08 -37.32 53.98
N GLU A 540 53.99 -37.87 54.50
CA GLU A 540 52.64 -37.56 54.03
C GLU A 540 52.40 -36.04 53.96
N PRO A 541 51.69 -35.55 52.93
CA PRO A 541 51.57 -34.13 52.68
C PRO A 541 50.83 -33.43 53.83
N THR A 542 51.45 -32.40 54.40
CA THR A 542 50.76 -31.44 55.27
C THR A 542 50.11 -30.37 54.40
N VAL A 543 48.78 -30.39 54.26
CA VAL A 543 47.91 -29.47 53.48
C VAL A 543 48.68 -28.34 52.76
N GLU A 544 49.39 -28.69 51.68
CA GLU A 544 50.03 -27.73 50.80
C GLU A 544 49.11 -27.57 49.59
N GLU A 545 48.44 -26.42 49.52
CA GLU A 545 47.45 -26.15 48.49
C GLU A 545 47.98 -25.11 47.50
N LYS A 546 47.81 -25.39 46.20
CA LYS A 546 48.02 -24.40 45.15
C LYS A 546 46.73 -24.16 44.40
N THR A 547 46.48 -22.91 44.02
CA THR A 547 45.36 -22.56 43.13
C THR A 547 45.87 -22.38 41.72
N ALA A 548 45.12 -22.90 40.76
CA ALA A 548 45.32 -22.65 39.34
C ALA A 548 44.04 -22.01 38.79
N GLU A 549 44.20 -20.98 37.96
CA GLU A 549 43.08 -20.36 37.26
C GLU A 549 43.35 -20.45 35.77
N ASN A 550 42.44 -21.10 35.05
CA ASN A 550 42.49 -21.12 33.60
C ASN A 550 41.81 -19.85 33.08
N THR A 551 42.60 -18.91 32.58
CA THR A 551 42.15 -17.62 32.03
C THR A 551 42.40 -17.55 30.54
N ALA A 552 41.67 -16.68 29.84
CA ALA A 552 42.05 -16.29 28.48
C ALA A 552 43.41 -15.58 28.53
N THR A 553 44.40 -16.04 27.76
CA THR A 553 45.66 -15.32 27.49
C THR A 553 45.58 -14.51 26.23
#